data_AF-A0A453ENY9-F1
#
_entry.id   AF-A0A453ENY9-F1
#
_cell.length_a   1.000
_cell.length_b   1.000
_cell.length_c   1.000
_cell.angle_alpha   90.00
_cell.angle_beta   90.00
_cell.angle_gamma   90.00
#
_symmetry.space_group_name_H-M   'P 1'
#
loop_
_entity.id
_entity.type
_entity.pdbx_description
1 polymer ?
#
loop_
_entity_poly.entity_id
_entity_poly.type
_entity_poly.pdbx_seq_one_letter_code
_entity_poly.pdbx_strand_id
1 'polypeptide(L)'
;MPLCLSLDKLKCQKKRAELKLKAAEAFKRSEYMMAAEMYTVAMELGPSSDDYATLLANRSLCLLRLENGTMALKDATLCRMMRPNWPKACYRQGAAFMRLKDYEKACEAFADGLKLDPKAVDIENALREATAMKT
;
A
#
# COMPACT_ATOMS: atom_id res chain seq x y z
N MET A 1 -0.74 30.33 22.29
CA MET A 1 -1.46 29.38 21.41
C MET A 1 -0.59 28.49 20.51
N PRO A 2 0.57 28.87 19.93
CA PRO A 2 1.30 27.99 18.98
C PRO A 2 1.96 26.76 19.62
N LEU A 3 2.29 26.81 20.92
CA LEU A 3 2.91 25.70 21.65
C LEU A 3 1.95 24.51 21.89
N CYS A 4 0.64 24.76 21.99
CA CYS A 4 -0.36 23.71 22.18
C CYS A 4 -0.56 22.89 20.89
N LEU A 5 -0.63 23.60 19.76
CA LEU A 5 -0.76 22.99 18.43
C LEU A 5 0.45 22.11 18.06
N SER A 6 1.66 22.49 18.48
CA SER A 6 2.87 21.68 18.23
C SER A 6 2.90 20.42 19.11
N LEU A 7 2.43 20.50 20.36
CA LEU A 7 2.32 19.34 21.26
C LEU A 7 1.28 18.33 20.76
N ASP A 8 0.11 18.79 20.30
CA ASP A 8 -0.93 17.89 19.80
C ASP A 8 -0.52 17.23 18.48
N LYS A 9 0.15 17.97 17.60
CA LYS A 9 0.74 17.40 16.38
C LYS A 9 1.76 16.31 16.71
N LEU A 10 2.62 16.52 17.69
CA LEU A 10 3.61 15.53 18.14
C LEU A 10 2.95 14.29 18.75
N LYS A 11 1.89 14.44 19.54
CA LYS A 11 1.11 13.32 20.09
C LYS A 11 0.51 12.47 18.97
N CYS A 12 -0.14 13.10 17.98
CA CYS A 12 -0.70 12.39 16.82
C CYS A 12 0.38 11.65 16.03
N GLN A 13 1.56 12.27 15.85
CA GLN A 13 2.69 11.64 15.16
C GLN A 13 3.19 10.39 15.88
N LYS A 14 3.40 10.48 17.20
CA LYS A 14 3.83 9.34 18.03
C LYS A 14 2.79 8.22 17.99
N LYS A 15 1.51 8.56 18.18
CA LYS A 15 0.43 7.58 18.16
C LYS A 15 0.32 6.88 16.81
N ARG A 16 0.48 7.61 15.72
CA ARG A 16 0.51 7.06 14.36
C ARG A 16 1.69 6.11 14.15
N ALA A 17 2.88 6.47 14.64
CA ALA A 17 4.05 5.59 14.57
C ALA A 17 3.82 4.29 15.35
N GLU A 18 3.24 4.35 16.55
CA GLU A 18 2.85 3.17 17.32
C GLU A 18 1.86 2.28 16.56
N LEU A 19 0.81 2.88 15.96
CA LEU A 19 -0.18 2.14 15.19
C LEU A 19 0.45 1.45 13.97
N LYS A 20 1.38 2.12 13.27
CA LYS A 20 2.12 1.52 12.16
C LYS A 20 2.93 0.30 12.59
N LEU A 21 3.62 0.39 13.74
CA LEU A 21 4.39 -0.72 14.29
C LEU A 21 3.48 -1.88 14.69
N LYS A 22 2.38 -1.61 15.39
CA LYS A 22 1.39 -2.62 15.77
C LYS A 22 0.73 -3.27 14.55
N ALA A 23 0.39 -2.49 13.52
CA ALA A 23 -0.17 -3.01 12.28
C ALA A 23 0.80 -3.92 11.54
N ALA A 24 2.09 -3.55 11.50
CA ALA A 24 3.13 -4.39 10.91
C ALA A 24 3.32 -5.71 11.68
N GLU A 25 3.23 -5.68 13.02
CA GLU A 25 3.29 -6.88 13.85
C GLU A 25 2.05 -7.77 13.67
N ALA A 26 0.85 -7.19 13.68
CA ALA A 26 -0.40 -7.90 13.39
C ALA A 26 -0.34 -8.56 11.99
N PHE A 27 0.19 -7.85 11.00
CA PHE A 27 0.39 -8.41 9.65
C PHE A 27 1.31 -9.64 9.66
N LYS A 28 2.41 -9.62 10.42
CA LYS A 28 3.31 -10.78 10.55
C LYS A 28 2.63 -11.98 11.21
N ARG A 29 1.65 -11.72 12.10
CA ARG A 29 0.82 -12.74 12.75
C ARG A 29 -0.35 -13.21 11.89
N SER A 30 -0.43 -12.75 10.63
CA SER A 30 -1.55 -13.00 9.72
C SER A 30 -2.90 -12.43 10.20
N GLU A 31 -2.89 -11.49 11.16
CA GLU A 31 -4.07 -10.77 11.64
C GLU A 31 -4.39 -9.60 10.69
N TYR A 32 -4.68 -9.91 9.43
CA TYR A 32 -4.75 -8.92 8.35
C TYR A 32 -5.88 -7.90 8.52
N MET A 33 -7.02 -8.31 9.09
CA MET A 33 -8.14 -7.42 9.39
C MET A 33 -7.75 -6.38 10.44
N MET A 34 -7.14 -6.82 11.55
CA MET A 34 -6.64 -5.93 12.60
C MET A 34 -5.56 -4.99 12.07
N ALA A 35 -4.64 -5.49 11.23
CA ALA A 35 -3.63 -4.66 10.59
C ALA A 35 -4.27 -3.56 9.70
N ALA A 36 -5.28 -3.90 8.91
CA ALA A 36 -5.99 -2.95 8.05
C ALA A 36 -6.74 -1.88 8.86
N GLU A 37 -7.36 -2.25 9.98
CA GLU A 37 -8.02 -1.33 10.91
C GLU A 37 -7.00 -0.38 11.54
N MET A 38 -5.87 -0.88 12.03
CA MET A 38 -4.82 -0.03 12.61
C MET A 38 -4.24 0.96 11.59
N TYR A 39 -4.05 0.55 10.33
CA TYR A 39 -3.66 1.48 9.27
C TYR A 39 -4.73 2.53 8.99
N THR A 40 -6.02 2.17 9.08
CA THR A 40 -7.14 3.10 8.91
C THR A 40 -7.15 4.14 10.04
N VAL A 41 -7.03 3.73 11.30
CA VAL A 41 -6.91 4.66 12.43
C VAL A 41 -5.66 5.54 12.28
N ALA A 42 -4.54 4.99 11.80
CA ALA A 42 -3.32 5.76 11.55
C ALA A 42 -3.50 6.85 10.48
N MET A 43 -4.36 6.62 9.49
CA MET A 43 -4.70 7.60 8.44
C MET A 43 -5.50 8.78 8.98
N GLU A 44 -6.32 8.57 10.01
CA GLU A 44 -7.15 9.61 10.64
C GLU A 44 -6.32 10.57 11.50
N LEU A 45 -5.09 10.19 11.88
CA LEU A 45 -4.18 10.99 12.71
C LEU A 45 -3.35 12.02 11.93
N GLY A 46 -3.89 12.55 10.82
CA GLY A 46 -3.27 13.60 10.02
C GLY A 46 -1.84 13.31 9.55
N PRO A 47 -1.59 12.22 8.79
CA PRO A 47 -0.30 11.96 8.16
C PRO A 47 0.09 13.03 7.14
N SER A 48 1.39 13.15 6.88
CA SER A 48 1.87 13.83 5.68
C SER A 48 1.41 13.06 4.44
N SER A 49 1.40 13.70 3.28
CA SER A 49 1.04 13.06 2.00
C SER A 49 1.82 11.74 1.78
N ASP A 50 3.14 11.76 1.98
CA ASP A 50 3.99 10.57 1.81
C ASP A 50 3.69 9.44 2.79
N ASP A 51 3.38 9.80 4.04
CA ASP A 51 3.04 8.83 5.08
C ASP A 51 1.66 8.24 4.83
N TYR A 52 0.68 9.05 4.39
CA TYR A 52 -0.64 8.58 3.96
C TYR A 52 -0.55 7.60 2.79
N ALA A 53 0.26 7.90 1.76
CA ALA A 53 0.52 6.99 0.66
C ALA A 53 1.14 5.65 1.13
N THR A 54 2.04 5.71 2.11
CA THR A 54 2.64 4.50 2.70
C THR A 54 1.61 3.68 3.48
N LEU A 55 0.72 4.33 4.23
CA LEU A 55 -0.38 3.68 4.93
C LEU A 55 -1.33 2.99 3.95
N LEU A 56 -1.67 3.65 2.83
CA LEU A 56 -2.52 3.07 1.77
C LEU A 56 -1.86 1.83 1.14
N ALA A 57 -0.57 1.91 0.81
CA ALA A 57 0.17 0.77 0.25
C ALA A 57 0.20 -0.45 1.19
N ASN A 58 0.25 -0.22 2.50
CA ASN A 58 0.24 -1.28 3.48
C ASN A 58 -1.17 -1.82 3.75
N ARG A 59 -2.19 -0.96 3.81
CA ARG A 59 -3.59 -1.38 3.93
C ARG A 59 -4.04 -2.16 2.69
N SER A 60 -3.65 -1.73 1.50
CA SER A 60 -3.83 -2.47 0.24
C SER A 60 -3.28 -3.90 0.34
N LEU A 61 -2.05 -4.08 0.87
CA LEU A 61 -1.49 -5.41 1.08
C LEU A 61 -2.31 -6.27 2.04
N CYS A 62 -2.81 -5.68 3.14
CA CYS A 62 -3.70 -6.39 4.08
C CYS A 62 -4.98 -6.84 3.38
N LEU A 63 -5.58 -5.97 2.56
CA LEU A 63 -6.80 -6.25 1.79
C LEU A 63 -6.58 -7.35 0.74
N LEU A 64 -5.40 -7.43 0.11
CA LEU A 64 -5.04 -8.55 -0.78
C LEU A 64 -5.00 -9.88 -0.02
N ARG A 65 -4.46 -9.89 1.19
CA ARG A 65 -4.43 -11.09 2.05
C ARG A 65 -5.81 -11.49 2.55
N LEU A 66 -6.73 -10.53 2.66
CA LEU A 66 -8.16 -10.74 2.95
C LEU A 66 -8.99 -11.00 1.68
N GLU A 67 -8.35 -11.29 0.56
CA GLU A 67 -9.02 -11.60 -0.71
C GLU A 67 -9.87 -10.47 -1.31
N ASN A 68 -9.80 -9.25 -0.74
CA ASN A 68 -10.56 -8.08 -1.15
C ASN A 68 -9.81 -7.25 -2.20
N GLY A 69 -9.73 -7.78 -3.42
CA GLY A 69 -9.04 -7.16 -4.55
C GLY A 69 -9.56 -5.75 -4.89
N THR A 70 -10.87 -5.53 -4.79
CA THR A 70 -11.51 -4.24 -5.14
C THR A 70 -11.07 -3.12 -4.21
N MET A 71 -11.09 -3.34 -2.90
CA MET A 71 -10.62 -2.34 -1.93
C MET A 71 -9.10 -2.18 -2.00
N ALA A 72 -8.36 -3.27 -2.19
CA ALA A 72 -6.91 -3.21 -2.38
C ALA A 72 -6.52 -2.35 -3.59
N LEU A 73 -7.26 -2.43 -4.70
CA LEU A 73 -7.04 -1.65 -5.90
C LEU A 73 -7.32 -0.16 -5.68
N LYS A 74 -8.38 0.18 -4.93
CA LYS A 74 -8.67 1.59 -4.57
C LYS A 74 -7.50 2.21 -3.80
N ASP A 75 -7.02 1.54 -2.76
CA ASP A 75 -5.87 2.00 -1.97
C ASP A 75 -4.60 2.11 -2.82
N ALA A 76 -4.31 1.10 -3.65
CA ALA A 76 -3.12 1.08 -4.49
C ALA A 76 -3.14 2.17 -5.57
N THR A 77 -4.30 2.43 -6.18
CA THR A 77 -4.48 3.48 -7.19
C THR A 77 -4.26 4.86 -6.58
N LEU A 78 -4.86 5.13 -5.41
CA LEU A 78 -4.66 6.39 -4.70
C LEU A 78 -3.19 6.56 -4.28
N CYS A 79 -2.56 5.50 -3.76
CA CYS A 79 -1.14 5.50 -3.43
C CYS A 79 -0.26 5.86 -4.65
N ARG A 80 -0.54 5.28 -5.82
CA ARG A 80 0.20 5.56 -7.06
C ARG A 80 -0.01 7.00 -7.54
N MET A 81 -1.23 7.54 -7.43
CA MET A 81 -1.50 8.94 -7.74
C MET A 81 -0.71 9.89 -6.84
N MET A 82 -0.59 9.57 -5.55
CA MET A 82 0.13 10.41 -4.58
C MET A 82 1.66 10.31 -4.72
N ARG A 83 2.16 9.14 -5.11
CA ARG A 83 3.60 8.88 -5.28
C ARG A 83 3.85 8.20 -6.63
N PRO A 84 3.79 8.94 -7.75
CA PRO A 84 3.89 8.37 -9.10
C PRO A 84 5.26 7.74 -9.39
N ASN A 85 6.31 8.21 -8.71
CA ASN A 85 7.69 7.71 -8.88
C ASN A 85 8.06 6.64 -7.84
N TRP A 86 7.07 5.92 -7.27
CA TRP A 86 7.32 4.88 -6.27
C TRP A 86 7.01 3.49 -6.84
N PRO A 87 8.03 2.68 -7.21
CA PRO A 87 7.83 1.35 -7.81
C PRO A 87 6.90 0.44 -6.99
N LYS A 88 6.97 0.54 -5.66
CA LYS A 88 6.11 -0.25 -4.76
C LYS A 88 4.62 0.06 -4.92
N ALA A 89 4.26 1.30 -5.28
CA ALA A 89 2.87 1.67 -5.54
C ALA A 89 2.35 0.98 -6.82
N CYS A 90 3.17 0.96 -7.88
CA CYS A 90 2.92 0.21 -9.10
C CYS A 90 2.75 -1.29 -8.80
N TYR A 91 3.65 -1.88 -8.00
CA TYR A 91 3.54 -3.27 -7.58
C TYR A 91 2.23 -3.56 -6.83
N ARG A 92 1.82 -2.71 -5.88
CA ARG A 92 0.55 -2.89 -5.16
C ARG A 92 -0.65 -2.85 -6.10
N GLN A 93 -0.63 -1.96 -7.09
CA GLN A 93 -1.70 -1.85 -8.07
C GLN A 93 -1.76 -3.09 -8.97
N GLY A 94 -0.61 -3.54 -9.48
CA GLY A 94 -0.52 -4.76 -10.27
C GLY A 94 -0.99 -5.99 -9.50
N ALA A 95 -0.58 -6.13 -8.23
CA ALA A 95 -1.03 -7.22 -7.37
C ALA A 95 -2.54 -7.19 -7.10
N ALA A 96 -3.15 -6.01 -7.03
CA ALA A 96 -4.60 -5.87 -6.92
C ALA A 96 -5.33 -6.26 -8.21
N PHE A 97 -4.81 -5.87 -9.37
CA PHE A 97 -5.33 -6.34 -10.65
C PHE A 97 -5.18 -7.86 -10.82
N MET A 98 -4.05 -8.46 -10.41
CA MET A 98 -3.88 -9.92 -10.35
C MET A 98 -4.98 -10.58 -9.53
N ARG A 99 -5.28 -10.05 -8.33
CA ARG A 99 -6.33 -10.58 -7.48
C ARG A 99 -7.72 -10.47 -8.11
N LEU A 100 -7.95 -9.44 -8.92
CA LEU A 100 -9.18 -9.22 -9.68
C LEU A 100 -9.20 -9.97 -11.03
N LYS A 101 -8.14 -10.70 -11.36
CA LYS A 101 -7.96 -11.41 -12.64
C LYS A 101 -7.97 -10.50 -13.88
N ASP A 102 -7.69 -9.21 -13.69
CA ASP A 102 -7.45 -8.26 -14.78
C ASP A 102 -5.96 -8.28 -15.12
N TYR A 103 -5.51 -9.37 -15.77
CA TYR A 103 -4.10 -9.63 -16.00
C TYR A 103 -3.48 -8.63 -16.97
N GLU A 104 -4.28 -8.07 -17.89
CA GLU A 104 -3.93 -6.96 -18.78
C GLU A 104 -3.40 -5.78 -17.97
N LYS A 105 -4.22 -5.22 -17.09
CA LYS A 105 -3.83 -4.07 -16.28
C LYS A 105 -2.79 -4.41 -15.23
N ALA A 106 -2.72 -5.67 -14.77
CA ALA A 106 -1.65 -6.12 -13.89
C ALA A 106 -0.28 -5.99 -14.58
N CYS A 107 -0.14 -6.49 -15.81
CA CYS A 107 1.09 -6.35 -16.58
C CYS A 107 1.46 -4.88 -16.82
N GLU A 108 0.50 -4.02 -17.16
CA GLU A 108 0.75 -2.60 -17.36
C GLU A 108 1.31 -1.94 -16.08
N ALA A 109 0.67 -2.20 -14.94
CA ALA A 109 1.11 -1.66 -13.66
C ALA A 109 2.51 -2.17 -13.27
N PHE A 110 2.81 -3.46 -13.45
CA PHE A 110 4.14 -3.99 -13.17
C PHE A 110 5.20 -3.47 -14.14
N ALA A 111 4.90 -3.36 -15.44
CA ALA A 111 5.80 -2.79 -16.43
C ALA A 111 6.13 -1.32 -16.10
N ASP A 112 5.16 -0.53 -15.65
CA ASP A 112 5.42 0.83 -15.18
C ASP A 112 6.29 0.85 -13.91
N GLY A 113 6.13 -0.13 -13.02
CA GLY A 113 7.02 -0.32 -11.88
C GLY A 113 8.48 -0.56 -12.29
N LEU A 114 8.71 -1.41 -13.31
CA LEU A 114 10.05 -1.68 -13.84
C LEU A 114 10.65 -0.51 -14.62
N LYS A 115 9.84 0.38 -15.21
CA LYS A 115 10.36 1.64 -15.78
C LYS A 115 10.97 2.52 -14.70
N LEU A 116 10.41 2.51 -13.49
CA LEU A 116 10.89 3.29 -12.35
C LEU A 116 12.09 2.64 -11.66
N ASP A 117 12.08 1.31 -11.52
CA ASP A 117 13.19 0.53 -11.00
C ASP A 117 13.39 -0.76 -11.83
N PRO A 118 14.28 -0.71 -12.84
CA PRO A 118 14.52 -1.86 -13.72
C PRO A 118 15.16 -3.07 -13.03
N LYS A 119 15.65 -2.92 -11.79
CA LYS A 119 16.32 -3.98 -11.02
C LYS A 119 15.40 -4.60 -9.95
N ALA A 120 14.13 -4.19 -9.90
CA ALA A 120 13.16 -4.69 -8.94
C ALA A 120 12.71 -6.12 -9.28
N VAL A 121 13.46 -7.11 -8.77
CA VAL A 121 13.25 -8.55 -9.02
C VAL A 121 11.84 -9.01 -8.63
N ASP A 122 11.26 -8.44 -7.58
CA ASP A 122 9.89 -8.74 -7.15
C ASP A 122 8.85 -8.29 -8.17
N ILE A 123 9.04 -7.11 -8.79
CA ILE A 123 8.18 -6.61 -9.86
C ILE A 123 8.39 -7.41 -11.14
N GLU A 124 9.63 -7.77 -11.48
CA GLU A 124 9.93 -8.61 -12.66
C GLU A 124 9.25 -9.97 -12.58
N ASN A 125 9.36 -10.64 -11.43
CA ASN A 125 8.71 -11.93 -11.20
C ASN A 125 7.18 -11.81 -11.29
N ALA A 126 6.59 -10.76 -10.71
CA ALA A 126 5.15 -10.53 -10.77
C ALA A 126 4.66 -10.22 -12.19
N LEU A 127 5.45 -9.50 -13.00
CA LEU A 127 5.14 -9.28 -14.41
C LEU A 127 5.16 -10.60 -15.20
N ARG A 128 6.16 -11.45 -14.96
CA ARG A 128 6.26 -12.77 -15.60
C ARG A 128 5.06 -13.65 -15.26
N GLU A 129 4.66 -13.68 -13.99
CA GLU A 129 3.46 -14.37 -13.52
C GLU A 129 2.20 -13.82 -14.21
N ALA A 130 1.99 -12.50 -14.19
CA ALA A 130 0.84 -11.87 -14.85
C ALA A 130 0.77 -12.18 -16.35
N THR A 131 1.92 -12.23 -17.01
CA THR A 131 2.00 -12.56 -18.44
C THR A 131 1.60 -14.00 -18.72
N ALA A 132 2.03 -14.94 -17.86
CA ALA A 132 1.66 -16.35 -17.98
C ALA A 132 0.17 -16.62 -17.71
N MET A 133 -0.51 -15.74 -16.96
CA MET A 133 -1.95 -15.87 -16.71
C MET A 133 -2.83 -15.36 -17.86
N LYS A 134 -2.26 -14.65 -18.84
CA LYS A 134 -2.97 -14.16 -20.04
C LYS A 134 -3.10 -15.21 -21.15
N THR A 135 -2.21 -16.19 -21.15
CA THR A 135 -2.15 -17.26 -22.16
C THR A 135 -3.10 -18.39 -21.80
#